data_AF-A0A535LH06-F1
#
_entry.id   AF-A0A535LH06-F1
#
_cell.length_a   1.000
_cell.length_b   1.000
_cell.length_c   1.000
_cell.angle_alpha   90.00
_cell.angle_beta   90.00
_cell.angle_gamma   90.00
#
_symmetry.space_group_name_H-M   'P 1'
#
loop_
_entity.id
_entity.type
_entity.pdbx_description
1 polymer ?
#
loop_
_entity_poly.entity_id
_entity_poly.type
_entity_poly.pdbx_seq_one_letter_code
_entity_poly.pdbx_strand_id
1 'polypeptide(L)'
;ASDFYGPQRRGLALGVIGAVTEAGGVIGPLYGALIVQQFGWQYIFYFNVPIVIGLIIAAWRLIPGGTHTREGIDWIGAALLGLALTCLSLGLAQQGTDLGPTPANAPAPQNNPISIGLAIVFLIAFVLVERKVRWPVVDLSLFKRLHFSATSLVSLLVGA
;
A
#
# COMPACT_ATOMS: atom_id res chain seq x y z
N ALA A 1 1.98 13.72 9.27
CA ALA A 1 2.15 13.78 10.74
C ALA A 1 3.56 14.23 11.15
N SER A 2 4.62 13.83 10.45
CA SER A 2 6.03 14.19 10.74
C SER A 2 6.35 15.68 10.74
N ASP A 3 5.61 16.46 9.95
CA ASP A 3 6.00 17.85 9.66
C ASP A 3 5.48 18.85 10.69
N PHE A 4 4.46 18.46 11.49
CA PHE A 4 3.87 19.32 12.52
C PHE A 4 4.48 19.14 13.91
N TYR A 5 5.15 18.01 14.18
CA TYR A 5 5.71 17.71 15.51
C TYR A 5 7.24 17.86 15.51
N GLY A 6 7.79 18.58 16.49
CA GLY A 6 9.24 18.72 16.68
C GLY A 6 9.93 17.39 17.05
N PRO A 7 11.27 17.27 16.90
CA PRO A 7 12.02 16.03 17.05
C PRO A 7 11.69 15.22 18.31
N GLN A 8 11.46 15.88 19.45
CA GLN A 8 11.15 15.20 20.71
C GLN A 8 9.74 14.58 20.79
N ARG A 9 8.74 15.09 20.03
CA ARG A 9 7.35 14.58 20.07
C ARG A 9 7.01 13.63 18.93
N ARG A 10 7.89 13.54 17.91
CA ARG A 10 7.71 12.65 16.75
C ARG A 10 7.63 11.18 17.13
N GLY A 11 8.51 10.72 18.03
CA GLY A 11 8.52 9.33 18.48
C GLY A 11 7.20 8.92 19.15
N LEU A 12 6.67 9.78 20.03
CA LEU A 12 5.39 9.53 20.71
C LEU A 12 4.22 9.57 19.71
N ALA A 13 4.19 10.55 18.80
CA ALA A 13 3.15 10.63 17.78
C ALA A 13 3.13 9.39 16.87
N LEU A 14 4.30 8.95 16.39
CA LEU A 14 4.43 7.73 15.58
C LEU A 14 4.08 6.48 16.38
N GLY A 15 4.46 6.41 17.66
CA GLY A 15 4.10 5.31 18.55
C GLY A 15 2.59 5.18 18.77
N VAL A 16 1.90 6.31 18.97
CA VAL A 16 0.42 6.32 19.09
C VAL A 16 -0.24 5.88 17.78
N ILE A 17 0.24 6.36 16.62
CA ILE A 17 -0.28 5.94 15.32
C ILE A 17 -0.07 4.42 15.13
N GLY A 18 1.11 3.91 15.43
CA GLY A 18 1.42 2.48 15.37
C GLY A 18 0.51 1.65 16.27
N ALA A 19 0.37 2.04 17.54
CA ALA A 19 -0.50 1.36 18.50
C ALA A 19 -1.97 1.33 18.05
N VAL A 20 -2.49 2.44 17.53
CA VAL A 20 -3.86 2.51 16.99
C VAL A 20 -4.02 1.61 15.77
N THR A 21 -2.99 1.51 14.93
CA THR A 21 -3.00 0.67 13.72
C THR A 21 -3.06 -0.81 14.09
N GLU A 22 -2.21 -1.26 15.01
CA GLU A 22 -2.21 -2.65 15.49
C GLU A 22 -3.49 -2.98 16.25
N ALA A 23 -3.96 -2.09 17.13
CA ALA A 23 -5.23 -2.26 17.83
C ALA A 23 -6.39 -2.38 16.83
N GLY A 24 -6.40 -1.55 15.79
CA GLY A 24 -7.37 -1.65 14.69
C GLY A 24 -7.27 -2.97 13.94
N GLY A 25 -6.06 -3.48 13.70
CA GLY A 25 -5.83 -4.78 13.06
C GLY A 25 -6.40 -5.96 13.85
N VAL A 26 -6.35 -5.91 15.18
CA VAL A 26 -6.91 -6.95 16.06
C VAL A 26 -8.41 -6.79 16.25
N ILE A 27 -8.89 -5.56 16.48
CA ILE A 27 -10.29 -5.27 16.80
C ILE A 27 -11.17 -5.31 15.54
N GLY A 28 -10.63 -4.91 14.39
CA GLY A 28 -11.35 -4.79 13.13
C GLY A 28 -12.05 -6.08 12.69
N PRO A 29 -11.37 -7.23 12.61
CA PRO A 29 -12.00 -8.52 12.27
C PRO A 29 -13.10 -8.93 13.25
N LEU A 30 -12.89 -8.69 14.55
CA LEU A 30 -13.88 -9.01 15.57
C LEU A 30 -15.14 -8.14 15.43
N TYR A 31 -14.95 -6.83 15.26
CA TYR A 31 -16.02 -5.87 15.00
C TYR A 31 -16.79 -6.22 13.73
N GLY A 32 -16.09 -6.51 12.62
CA GLY A 32 -16.70 -6.92 11.37
C GLY A 32 -17.49 -8.23 11.51
N ALA A 33 -16.91 -9.24 12.16
CA ALA A 33 -17.57 -10.52 12.37
C ALA A 33 -18.87 -10.39 13.17
N LEU A 34 -18.87 -9.59 14.25
CA LEU A 34 -20.06 -9.36 15.06
C LEU A 34 -21.18 -8.67 14.25
N ILE A 35 -20.84 -7.68 13.43
CA ILE A 35 -21.84 -6.99 12.60
C ILE A 35 -22.44 -7.94 11.56
N VAL A 36 -21.59 -8.72 10.89
CA VAL A 36 -22.05 -9.69 9.87
C VAL A 36 -22.98 -10.72 10.49
N GLN A 37 -22.65 -11.24 11.67
CA GLN A 37 -23.46 -12.26 12.35
C GLN A 37 -24.82 -11.74 12.82
N GLN A 38 -24.91 -10.49 13.29
CA GLN A 38 -26.13 -9.95 13.89
C GLN A 38 -27.03 -9.20 12.91
N PHE A 39 -26.43 -8.45 11.98
CA PHE A 39 -27.14 -7.52 11.10
C PHE A 39 -26.92 -7.80 9.61
N GLY A 40 -25.93 -8.63 9.27
CA GLY A 40 -25.54 -8.90 7.89
C GLY A 40 -24.46 -7.94 7.37
N TRP A 41 -23.80 -8.35 6.29
CA TRP A 41 -22.60 -7.68 5.77
C TRP A 41 -22.82 -6.23 5.32
N GLN A 42 -24.04 -5.87 4.90
CA GLN A 42 -24.37 -4.52 4.41
C GLN A 42 -24.24 -3.45 5.50
N TYR A 43 -24.48 -3.82 6.76
CA TYR A 43 -24.41 -2.90 7.89
C TYR A 43 -23.00 -2.41 8.16
N ILE A 44 -21.97 -3.14 7.73
CA ILE A 44 -20.57 -2.65 7.80
C ILE A 44 -20.47 -1.30 7.08
N PHE A 45 -21.10 -1.16 5.92
CA PHE A 45 -21.07 0.09 5.15
C PHE A 45 -21.93 1.18 5.80
N TYR A 46 -23.13 0.83 6.28
CA TYR A 46 -24.00 1.79 6.97
C TYR A 46 -23.35 2.39 8.21
N PHE A 47 -22.52 1.64 8.94
CA PHE A 47 -21.76 2.17 10.06
C PHE A 47 -20.49 2.92 9.64
N ASN A 48 -19.70 2.36 8.71
CA ASN A 48 -18.42 2.98 8.32
C ASN A 48 -18.60 4.29 7.55
N VAL A 49 -19.58 4.38 6.65
CA VAL A 49 -19.76 5.57 5.79
C VAL A 49 -19.96 6.86 6.61
N PRO A 50 -20.89 6.92 7.59
CA PRO A 50 -21.03 8.10 8.44
C PRO A 50 -19.78 8.43 9.25
N ILE A 51 -19.08 7.42 9.78
CA ILE A 51 -17.85 7.60 10.56
C ILE A 51 -16.77 8.24 9.69
N VAL A 52 -16.57 7.72 8.48
CA VAL A 52 -15.60 8.24 7.51
C VAL A 52 -15.93 9.67 7.12
N ILE A 53 -17.20 9.98 6.85
CA ILE A 53 -17.63 11.35 6.54
C ILE A 53 -17.30 12.29 7.71
N GLY A 54 -17.61 11.89 8.94
CA GLY A 54 -17.29 12.66 10.14
C GLY A 54 -15.78 12.91 10.28
N LEU A 55 -14.96 11.90 10.05
CA LEU A 55 -13.50 12.00 10.07
C LEU A 55 -12.96 12.94 8.97
N ILE A 56 -13.52 12.88 7.76
CA ILE A 56 -13.14 13.78 6.66
C ILE A 56 -13.46 15.24 7.03
N ILE A 57 -14.65 15.51 7.56
CA ILE A 57 -15.06 16.85 8.01
C ILE A 57 -14.14 17.35 9.12
N ALA A 58 -13.84 16.48 10.11
CA ALA A 58 -12.94 16.80 11.20
C ALA A 58 -11.53 17.11 10.67
N ALA A 59 -11.00 16.27 9.76
CA ALA A 59 -9.71 16.49 9.13
C ALA A 59 -9.66 17.82 8.37
N TRP A 60 -10.69 18.14 7.59
CA TRP A 60 -10.79 19.40 6.86
C TRP A 60 -10.81 20.64 7.78
N ARG A 61 -11.39 20.54 8.97
CA ARG A 61 -11.44 21.66 9.92
C ARG A 61 -10.23 21.76 10.84
N LEU A 62 -9.67 20.63 11.24
CA LEU A 62 -8.64 20.57 12.28
C LEU A 62 -7.22 20.57 11.73
N ILE A 63 -7.03 20.13 10.48
CA ILE A 63 -5.70 20.08 9.86
C ILE A 63 -5.44 21.44 9.18
N PRO A 64 -4.46 22.23 9.65
CA PRO A 64 -4.10 23.48 9.00
C PRO A 64 -3.67 23.24 7.55
N GLY A 65 -4.10 24.10 6.63
CA GLY A 65 -3.67 24.03 5.23
C GLY A 65 -2.16 24.08 5.11
N GLY A 66 -1.54 22.99 4.64
CA GLY A 66 -0.11 22.93 4.36
C GLY A 66 0.26 23.69 3.09
N THR A 67 1.51 24.13 3.00
CA THR A 67 2.08 24.70 1.77
C THR A 67 2.04 23.65 0.68
N HIS A 68 1.12 23.81 -0.29
CA HIS A 68 1.11 22.98 -1.49
C HIS A 68 2.32 23.36 -2.34
N THR A 69 3.39 22.59 -2.28
CA THR A 69 4.31 22.53 -3.41
C THR A 69 3.53 21.92 -4.57
N ARG A 70 3.39 22.66 -5.69
CA ARG A 70 2.84 22.11 -6.94
C ARG A 70 3.88 21.14 -7.49
N GLU A 71 3.89 19.94 -6.95
CA GLU A 71 4.70 18.85 -7.44
C GLU A 71 3.92 18.18 -8.58
N GLY A 72 4.54 18.08 -9.76
CA GLY A 72 3.92 17.39 -10.89
C GLY A 72 3.88 15.89 -10.61
N ILE A 73 2.74 15.24 -10.87
CA ILE A 73 2.63 13.79 -10.75
C ILE A 73 3.35 13.12 -11.92
N ASP A 74 4.27 12.19 -11.62
CA ASP A 74 4.87 11.31 -12.62
C ASP A 74 3.93 10.13 -12.94
N TRP A 75 3.04 10.36 -13.90
CA TRP A 75 2.11 9.36 -14.40
C TRP A 75 2.80 8.18 -15.09
N ILE A 76 3.98 8.38 -15.67
CA ILE A 76 4.73 7.32 -16.38
C ILE A 76 5.39 6.39 -15.37
N GLY A 77 6.07 6.95 -14.36
CA GLY A 77 6.60 6.19 -13.23
C GLY A 77 5.50 5.43 -12.50
N ALA A 78 4.37 6.08 -12.21
CA ALA A 78 3.23 5.43 -11.55
C ALA A 78 2.68 4.25 -12.37
N ALA A 79 2.54 4.39 -13.69
CA ALA A 79 2.06 3.32 -14.56
C ALA A 79 3.06 2.15 -14.64
N LEU A 80 4.36 2.43 -14.76
CA LEU A 80 5.39 1.39 -14.79
C LEU A 80 5.48 0.63 -13.48
N LEU A 81 5.41 1.33 -12.34
CA LEU A 81 5.39 0.71 -11.03
C LEU A 81 4.15 -0.17 -10.85
N GLY A 82 2.98 0.33 -11.25
CA GLY A 82 1.73 -0.42 -11.22
C GLY A 82 1.78 -1.70 -12.06
N LEU A 83 2.34 -1.61 -13.27
CA LEU A 83 2.54 -2.78 -14.14
C LEU A 83 3.55 -3.77 -13.57
N ALA A 84 4.69 -3.29 -13.03
CA ALA A 84 5.68 -4.14 -12.38
C ALA A 84 5.06 -4.89 -11.19
N LEU A 85 4.32 -4.20 -10.32
CA LEU A 85 3.68 -4.79 -9.15
C LEU A 85 2.58 -5.79 -9.53
N THR A 86 1.78 -5.46 -10.56
CA THR A 86 0.75 -6.37 -11.07
C THR A 86 1.37 -7.63 -11.64
N CYS A 87 2.43 -7.49 -12.44
CA CYS A 87 3.10 -8.62 -13.06
C CYS A 87 3.81 -9.49 -12.01
N LEU A 88 4.42 -8.86 -10.99
CA LEU A 88 5.03 -9.54 -9.86
C LEU A 88 3.98 -10.29 -9.04
N SER A 89 2.86 -9.62 -8.72
CA SER A 89 1.74 -10.22 -8.01
C SER A 89 1.17 -11.42 -8.75
N LEU A 90 0.98 -11.33 -10.07
CA LEU A 90 0.51 -12.44 -10.90
C LEU A 90 1.55 -13.57 -11.04
N GLY A 91 2.85 -13.25 -10.99
CA GLY A 91 3.91 -14.25 -11.02
C GLY A 91 4.12 -15.01 -9.71
N LEU A 92 3.89 -14.33 -8.57
CA LEU A 92 3.92 -14.95 -7.25
C LEU A 92 2.57 -15.56 -6.82
N ALA A 93 1.47 -15.17 -7.46
CA ALA A 93 0.16 -15.76 -7.21
C ALA A 93 0.19 -17.26 -7.58
N GLN A 94 0.16 -18.10 -6.55
CA GLN A 94 0.06 -19.56 -6.70
C GLN A 94 -1.36 -20.03 -7.02
N GLN A 95 -2.35 -19.14 -6.98
CA GLN A 95 -3.70 -19.43 -7.46
C GLN A 95 -3.84 -18.72 -8.79
N GLY A 96 -3.66 -19.49 -9.87
CA GLY A 96 -3.92 -19.02 -11.22
C GLY A 96 -5.28 -18.32 -11.25
N THR A 97 -5.31 -17.16 -11.87
CA THR A 97 -6.55 -16.49 -12.21
C THR A 97 -7.41 -17.44 -13.04
N ASP A 98 -8.40 -18.08 -12.41
CA ASP A 98 -9.54 -18.69 -13.10
C ASP A 98 -10.33 -17.54 -13.76
N LEU A 99 -9.86 -17.06 -14.91
CA LEU A 99 -10.58 -16.12 -15.78
C LEU A 99 -11.68 -16.83 -16.59
N GLY A 100 -12.25 -17.91 -16.05
CA GLY A 100 -13.35 -18.66 -16.66
C GLY A 100 -13.55 -20.02 -15.98
N PRO A 101 -14.71 -20.65 -16.17
CA PRO A 101 -14.97 -21.98 -15.62
C PRO A 101 -14.14 -23.01 -16.40
N THR A 102 -12.98 -23.39 -15.88
CA THR A 102 -12.18 -24.50 -16.41
C THR A 102 -12.48 -25.80 -15.67
N PRO A 103 -12.61 -26.93 -16.39
CA PRO A 103 -12.99 -28.22 -15.81
C PRO A 103 -11.90 -28.76 -14.89
N ALA A 104 -12.33 -29.58 -13.91
CA ALA A 104 -11.61 -30.08 -12.74
C ALA A 104 -10.31 -30.89 -12.95
N ASN A 105 -9.69 -30.84 -14.14
CA ASN A 105 -8.50 -31.61 -14.52
C ASN A 105 -7.39 -30.74 -15.15
N ALA A 106 -7.20 -29.49 -14.71
CA ALA A 106 -6.05 -28.68 -15.12
C ALA A 106 -4.81 -28.99 -14.24
N PRO A 107 -3.61 -29.17 -14.82
CA PRO A 107 -2.40 -29.43 -14.04
C PRO A 107 -2.08 -28.23 -13.14
N ALA A 108 -1.45 -28.53 -11.99
CA ALA A 108 -1.19 -27.65 -10.85
C ALA A 108 -0.78 -26.20 -11.25
N PRO A 109 -1.23 -25.18 -10.50
CA PRO A 109 -0.98 -23.78 -10.83
C PRO A 109 0.52 -23.51 -10.77
N GLN A 110 1.13 -23.46 -11.95
CA GLN A 110 2.56 -23.36 -12.10
C GLN A 110 2.93 -21.88 -12.08
N ASN A 111 3.76 -21.49 -11.11
CA ASN A 111 4.42 -20.20 -11.01
C ASN A 111 4.87 -19.79 -12.42
N ASN A 112 4.23 -18.82 -13.06
CA ASN A 112 4.53 -18.49 -14.44
C ASN A 112 5.86 -17.71 -14.46
N PRO A 113 7.00 -18.32 -14.86
CA PRO A 113 8.30 -17.65 -14.77
C PRO A 113 8.38 -16.44 -15.73
N ILE A 114 7.48 -16.39 -16.72
CA ILE A 114 7.40 -15.32 -17.72
C ILE A 114 6.90 -14.03 -17.08
N SER A 115 5.90 -14.08 -16.18
CA SER A 115 5.41 -12.88 -15.49
C SER A 115 6.42 -12.36 -14.47
N ILE A 116 7.18 -13.25 -13.81
CA ILE A 116 8.29 -12.82 -12.94
C ILE A 116 9.38 -12.12 -13.78
N GLY A 117 9.75 -12.68 -14.93
CA GLY A 117 10.71 -12.04 -15.84
C GLY A 117 10.23 -10.67 -16.32
N LEU A 118 8.96 -10.55 -16.69
CA LEU A 118 8.37 -9.30 -17.15
C LEU A 118 8.27 -8.26 -16.03
N ALA A 119 7.99 -8.68 -14.79
CA ALA A 119 8.03 -7.81 -13.61
C ALA A 119 9.42 -7.23 -13.38
N ILE A 120 10.48 -8.04 -13.50
CA ILE A 120 11.87 -7.57 -13.38
C ILE A 120 12.18 -6.53 -14.47
N VAL A 121 11.75 -6.78 -15.72
CA VAL A 121 11.95 -5.84 -16.83
C VAL A 121 11.24 -4.51 -16.57
N PHE A 122 9.98 -4.55 -16.13
CA PHE A 122 9.24 -3.32 -15.79
C PHE A 122 9.83 -2.59 -14.59
N LEU A 123 10.36 -3.31 -13.60
CA LEU A 123 11.02 -2.70 -12.45
C LEU A 123 12.34 -2.02 -12.84
N ILE A 124 13.14 -2.65 -13.71
CA ILE A 124 14.35 -2.04 -14.26
C ILE A 124 13.99 -0.80 -15.09
N ALA A 125 12.99 -0.91 -15.96
CA ALA A 125 12.51 0.22 -16.75
C ALA A 125 12.02 1.36 -15.84
N PHE A 126 11.32 1.04 -14.75
CA PHE A 126 10.85 2.00 -13.76
C PHE A 126 12.05 2.75 -13.15
N VAL A 127 13.04 2.03 -12.64
CA VAL A 127 14.25 2.65 -12.04
C VAL A 127 15.00 3.54 -13.05
N LEU A 128 15.05 3.17 -14.32
CA LEU A 128 15.71 3.97 -15.35
C LEU A 128 14.92 5.25 -15.71
N VAL A 129 13.60 5.18 -15.76
CA VAL A 129 12.71 6.33 -15.98
C VAL A 129 12.75 7.26 -14.78
N GLU A 130 12.58 6.71 -13.57
CA GLU A 130 12.58 7.43 -12.29
C GLU A 130 13.87 8.25 -12.10
N ARG A 131 15.02 7.70 -12.52
CA ARG A 131 16.31 8.39 -12.48
C ARG A 131 16.40 9.63 -13.37
N LYS A 132 15.57 9.71 -14.42
CA LYS A 132 15.57 10.82 -15.39
C LYS A 132 14.43 11.81 -15.17
N VAL A 133 13.40 11.44 -14.42
CA VAL A 133 12.23 12.29 -14.19
C VAL A 133 12.52 13.35 -13.12
N ARG A 134 11.96 14.55 -13.32
CA ARG A 134 12.16 15.73 -12.48
C ARG A 134 11.38 15.69 -11.16
N TRP A 135 10.34 14.86 -11.09
CA TRP A 135 9.45 14.63 -9.95
C TRP A 135 9.28 13.12 -9.72
N PRO A 136 10.31 12.41 -9.24
CA PRO A 136 10.26 10.96 -9.08
C PRO A 136 9.18 10.57 -8.06
N VAL A 137 8.46 9.47 -8.31
CA VAL A 137 7.44 8.93 -7.39
C VAL A 137 8.09 8.42 -6.09
N VAL A 138 9.28 7.86 -6.23
CA VAL A 138 10.14 7.33 -5.18
C VAL A 138 11.49 8.03 -5.29
N ASP A 139 11.83 8.80 -4.26
CA ASP A 139 13.15 9.41 -4.18
C ASP A 139 14.23 8.33 -3.96
N LEU A 140 14.87 7.91 -5.06
CA LEU A 140 15.94 6.90 -5.06
C LEU A 140 17.17 7.33 -4.23
N SER A 141 17.28 8.61 -3.86
CA SER A 141 18.34 9.08 -2.97
C SER A 141 18.16 8.57 -1.53
N LEU A 142 16.93 8.22 -1.12
CA LEU A 142 16.63 7.65 0.19
C LEU A 142 17.30 6.28 0.37
N PHE A 143 17.37 5.45 -0.68
CA PHE A 143 18.06 4.16 -0.65
C PHE A 143 19.58 4.27 -0.49
N LYS A 144 20.18 5.45 -0.67
CA LYS A 144 21.58 5.68 -0.31
C LYS A 144 21.79 5.75 1.21
N ARG A 145 20.73 5.98 1.99
CA ARG A 145 20.80 6.03 3.45
C ARG A 145 20.66 4.62 4.01
N LEU A 146 21.68 4.19 4.78
CA LEU A 146 21.74 2.85 5.36
C LEU A 146 20.49 2.50 6.17
N HIS A 147 20.00 3.42 6.99
CA HIS A 147 18.82 3.20 7.83
C HIS A 147 17.57 2.89 7.00
N PHE A 148 17.35 3.62 5.90
CA PHE A 148 16.19 3.42 5.03
C PHE A 148 16.27 2.07 4.32
N SER A 149 17.42 1.75 3.74
CA SER A 149 17.64 0.46 3.07
C SER A 149 17.55 -0.72 4.02
N ALA A 150 18.05 -0.59 5.25
CA ALA A 150 17.91 -1.63 6.27
C ALA A 150 16.45 -1.88 6.64
N THR A 151 15.65 -0.82 6.87
CA THR A 151 14.22 -0.97 7.18
C THR A 151 13.42 -1.58 6.02
N SER A 152 13.71 -1.19 4.79
CA SER A 152 13.07 -1.76 3.60
C SER A 152 13.43 -3.23 3.41
N LEU A 153 14.70 -3.61 3.63
CA LEU A 153 15.15 -5.00 3.55
C LEU A 153 14.47 -5.87 4.61
N VAL A 154 14.40 -5.39 5.84
CA VAL A 154 13.70 -6.09 6.93
C VAL A 154 12.22 -6.28 6.56
N SER A 155 11.56 -5.23 6.06
CA SER A 155 10.15 -5.31 5.64
C SER A 155 9.93 -6.32 4.50
N LEU A 156 10.88 -6.41 3.56
CA LEU A 156 10.84 -7.38 2.47
C LEU A 156 11.02 -8.83 2.98
N LEU A 157 11.94 -9.04 3.91
CA LEU A 157 12.23 -10.37 4.45
C LEU A 157 11.14 -10.88 5.41
N VAL A 158 10.51 -9.99 6.16
CA VAL A 158 9.36 -10.33 6.99
C VAL A 158 8.18 -10.79 6.14
N GLY A 159 8.08 -10.31 4.89
CA GLY A 159 6.96 -10.58 4.01
C GLY A 159 5.74 -9.85 4.56
N ALA A 160 5.52 -8.62 4.09
CA ALA A 160 4.34 -7.85 4.45
C ALA A 160 3.04 -8.64 4.24
#